data_AF-A0A938FFS7-F1
#
_entry.id   AF-A0A938FFS7-F1
#
_cell.length_a   1.000
_cell.length_b   1.000
_cell.length_c   1.000
_cell.angle_alpha   90.00
_cell.angle_beta   90.00
_cell.angle_gamma   90.00
#
_symmetry.space_group_name_H-M   'P 1'
#
loop_
_entity.id
_entity.type
_entity.pdbx_description
1 polymer ?
#
loop_
_entity_poly.entity_id
_entity_poly.type
_entity_poly.pdbx_seq_one_letter_code
_entity_poly.pdbx_strand_id
1 'polypeptide(L)'
;MSLVLRWATLAGAFWVTTLIVDGIQIKEGAWNYFWVAALFGLINTFIGSLLKLFTLPAVILTFGLFVFVINAAMLMLTDGWSDVITIDSFTSALIGSLLISIFSGIANKLIKRA
;
A
#
# COMPACT_ATOMS: atom_id res chain seq x y z
N MET A 1 -4.24 18.41 2.90
CA MET A 1 -4.01 17.49 4.04
C MET A 1 -2.55 17.54 4.38
N SER A 2 -2.22 17.74 5.66
CA SER A 2 -0.85 17.67 6.14
C SER A 2 -0.26 16.26 5.89
N LEU A 3 1.06 16.18 5.76
CA LEU A 3 1.79 14.94 5.48
C LEU A 3 1.47 13.85 6.51
N VAL A 4 1.32 14.26 7.78
CA VAL A 4 0.97 13.42 8.92
C VAL A 4 -0.38 12.73 8.73
N LEU A 5 -1.41 13.45 8.28
CA LEU A 5 -2.75 12.89 8.07
C LEU A 5 -2.78 11.86 6.94
N ARG A 6 -1.95 12.04 5.90
CA ARG A 6 -1.81 11.03 4.83
C ARG A 6 -1.17 9.75 5.37
N TRP A 7 -0.12 9.88 6.17
CA TRP A 7 0.55 8.72 6.76
C TRP A 7 -0.35 7.98 7.74
N ALA A 8 -1.07 8.69 8.60
CA ALA A 8 -2.04 8.08 9.52
C ALA A 8 -3.16 7.34 8.75
N THR A 9 -3.67 7.92 7.66
CA THR A 9 -4.67 7.28 6.81
C THR A 9 -4.13 5.98 6.20
N LEU A 10 -2.90 6.02 5.69
CA LEU A 10 -2.25 4.88 5.08
C LEU A 10 -1.99 3.77 6.11
N ALA A 11 -1.47 4.12 7.29
CA ALA A 11 -1.27 3.19 8.40
C ALA A 11 -2.59 2.53 8.82
N GLY A 12 -3.68 3.31 8.92
CA GLY A 12 -5.01 2.79 9.19
C GLY A 12 -5.49 1.82 8.09
N ALA A 13 -5.24 2.15 6.81
CA ALA A 13 -5.58 1.26 5.70
C ALA A 13 -4.79 -0.06 5.74
N PHE A 14 -3.50 -0.03 6.09
CA PHE A 14 -2.71 -1.23 6.32
C PHE A 14 -3.30 -2.07 7.45
N TRP A 15 -3.58 -1.46 8.60
CA TRP A 15 -4.14 -2.15 9.75
C TRP A 15 -5.45 -2.88 9.40
N VAL A 16 -6.40 -2.17 8.77
CA VAL A 16 -7.66 -2.80 8.33
C VAL A 16 -7.42 -3.92 7.31
N THR A 17 -6.45 -3.75 6.42
CA THR A 17 -6.13 -4.77 5.41
C THR A 17 -5.54 -6.04 6.04
N THR A 18 -4.69 -5.91 7.07
CA THR A 18 -4.13 -7.08 7.79
C THR A 18 -5.18 -7.88 8.56
N LEU A 19 -6.35 -7.30 8.84
CA LEU A 19 -7.47 -8.01 9.46
C LEU A 19 -8.29 -8.82 8.45
N ILE A 20 -8.15 -8.54 7.16
CA ILE A 20 -8.94 -9.16 6.08
C ILE A 20 -8.10 -10.16 5.30
N VAL A 21 -6.79 -9.90 5.17
CA VAL A 21 -5.87 -10.71 4.37
C VAL A 21 -4.90 -11.41 5.30
N ASP A 22 -5.17 -12.69 5.59
CA ASP A 22 -4.34 -13.53 6.48
C ASP A 22 -2.88 -13.64 6.01
N GLY A 23 -2.65 -13.49 4.71
CA GLY A 23 -1.32 -13.54 4.11
C GLY A 23 -0.53 -12.23 4.14
N ILE A 24 -0.98 -11.22 4.89
CA ILE A 24 -0.21 -10.00 5.19
C ILE A 24 -0.16 -9.84 6.70
N GLN A 25 1.02 -10.07 7.27
CA GLN A 25 1.25 -10.00 8.70
C GLN A 25 2.18 -8.85 9.02
N ILE A 26 1.85 -8.10 10.07
CA ILE A 26 2.70 -7.04 10.62
C ILE A 26 2.91 -7.38 12.10
N LYS A 27 4.16 -7.35 12.56
CA LYS A 27 4.49 -7.61 13.97
C LYS A 27 3.68 -6.69 14.89
N GLU A 28 3.26 -7.22 16.04
CA GLU A 28 2.44 -6.47 17.01
C GLU A 28 3.06 -5.13 17.41
N GLY A 29 2.20 -4.11 17.55
CA GLY A 29 2.57 -2.77 17.98
C GLY A 29 2.13 -1.69 16.98
N ALA A 30 1.44 -0.66 17.47
CA ALA A 30 0.94 0.44 16.63
C ALA A 30 2.07 1.16 15.85
N TRP A 31 3.28 1.21 16.43
CA TRP A 31 4.46 1.79 15.78
C TRP A 31 4.86 1.04 14.50
N ASN A 32 4.69 -0.28 14.46
CA ASN A 32 5.04 -1.10 13.31
C ASN A 32 4.17 -0.79 12.09
N TYR A 33 2.88 -0.56 12.29
CA TYR A 33 1.98 -0.11 11.22
C TYR A 33 2.37 1.25 10.66
N PHE A 34 2.77 2.18 11.53
CA PHE A 34 3.30 3.48 11.09
C PHE A 34 4.60 3.32 10.31
N TRP A 35 5.53 2.49 10.79
CA TRP A 35 6.79 2.21 10.12
C TRP A 35 6.58 1.60 8.73
N VAL A 36 5.73 0.58 8.63
CA VAL A 36 5.40 -0.07 7.34
C VAL A 36 4.73 0.93 6.39
N ALA A 37 3.78 1.74 6.87
CA ALA A 37 3.13 2.75 6.04
C ALA A 37 4.11 3.82 5.55
N ALA A 38 5.05 4.25 6.40
CA ALA A 38 6.10 5.18 6.05
C ALA A 38 7.05 4.60 4.99
N LEU A 39 7.53 3.38 5.21
CA LEU A 39 8.42 2.68 4.29
C LEU A 39 7.75 2.41 2.93
N PHE A 40 6.53 1.88 2.94
CA PHE A 40 5.74 1.69 1.72
C PHE A 40 5.52 3.02 1.00
N GLY A 41 5.18 4.09 1.73
CA GLY A 41 5.01 5.43 1.18
C GLY A 41 6.30 5.93 0.51
N LEU A 42 7.45 5.69 1.13
CA LEU A 42 8.76 6.04 0.59
C LEU A 42 9.06 5.26 -0.70
N ILE A 43 8.99 3.92 -0.63
CA ILE A 43 9.20 3.01 -1.76
C ILE A 43 8.29 3.38 -2.94
N ASN A 44 7.00 3.57 -2.68
CA ASN A 44 6.04 3.91 -3.73
C ASN A 44 6.27 5.31 -4.31
N THR A 45 6.79 6.27 -3.53
CA THR A 45 7.09 7.62 -4.04
C THR A 45 8.26 7.60 -5.01
N PHE A 46 9.31 6.84 -4.73
CA PHE A 46 10.50 6.75 -5.59
C PHE A 46 10.34 5.67 -6.67
N ILE A 47 10.30 4.40 -6.24
CA ILE A 47 10.32 3.23 -7.13
C ILE A 47 8.95 3.05 -7.80
N GLY A 48 7.86 3.17 -7.04
CA GLY A 48 6.51 3.00 -7.56
C GLY A 48 6.17 4.01 -8.66
N SER A 49 6.51 5.28 -8.47
CA SER A 49 6.32 6.34 -9.47
C SER A 49 7.11 6.06 -10.75
N LEU A 50 8.36 5.61 -10.61
CA LEU A 50 9.21 5.30 -11.75
C LEU A 50 8.68 4.09 -12.53
N LEU A 51 8.27 3.03 -11.84
CA LEU A 51 7.66 1.86 -12.48
C LEU A 51 6.38 2.24 -13.22
N LYS A 52 5.49 3.02 -12.60
CA LYS A 52 4.25 3.51 -13.25
C LYS A 52 4.53 4.27 -14.53
N LEU A 53 5.62 5.04 -14.58
CA LEU A 53 6.05 5.75 -15.79
C LEU A 53 6.52 4.79 -16.89
N PHE A 54 7.29 3.75 -16.56
CA PHE A 54 7.75 2.78 -17.54
C PHE A 54 6.65 1.81 -17.99
N THR A 55 5.72 1.47 -17.10
CA THR A 55 4.61 0.56 -17.38
C THR A 55 3.36 1.28 -17.88
N LEU A 56 3.44 2.58 -18.16
CA LEU A 56 2.32 3.43 -18.56
C LEU A 56 1.55 2.85 -19.77
N PRO A 57 2.21 2.31 -20.83
CA PRO A 57 1.50 1.65 -21.92
C PRO A 57 0.67 0.45 -21.44
N ALA A 58 1.23 -0.41 -20.59
CA ALA A 58 0.50 -1.55 -20.02
C ALA A 58 -0.66 -1.10 -19.10
N VAL A 59 -0.46 -0.02 -18.35
CA VAL A 59 -1.50 0.59 -17.51
C VAL A 59 -2.67 1.08 -18.38
N ILE A 60 -2.40 1.72 -19.51
CA ILE A 60 -3.44 2.18 -20.45
C ILE A 60 -4.16 0.99 -21.08
N LEU A 61 -3.41 -0.01 -21.58
CA LEU A 61 -3.97 -1.21 -22.23
C LEU A 61 -4.87 -2.03 -21.30
N THR A 62 -4.60 -1.98 -19.98
CA THR A 62 -5.37 -2.70 -18.96
C THR A 62 -6.40 -1.80 -18.25
N PHE A 63 -6.66 -0.58 -18.76
CA PHE A 63 -7.57 0.40 -18.15
C PHE A 63 -7.26 0.72 -16.68
N GLY A 64 -5.99 0.72 -16.29
CA GLY A 64 -5.56 1.01 -14.93
C GLY A 64 -5.39 -0.20 -14.02
N LEU A 65 -5.84 -1.40 -14.43
CA LEU A 65 -5.70 -2.62 -13.60
C LEU A 65 -4.25 -2.94 -13.27
N PHE A 66 -3.33 -2.69 -14.19
CA PHE A 66 -1.89 -2.93 -13.96
C PHE A 66 -1.31 -2.07 -12.82
N VAL A 67 -1.97 -0.99 -12.40
CA VAL A 67 -1.54 -0.20 -11.24
C VAL A 67 -1.58 -1.03 -9.95
N PHE A 68 -2.54 -1.94 -9.80
CA PHE A 68 -2.60 -2.83 -8.65
C PHE A 68 -1.44 -3.82 -8.64
N VAL A 69 -1.04 -4.33 -9.80
CA VAL A 69 0.15 -5.19 -9.95
C VAL A 69 1.40 -4.44 -9.49
N ILE A 70 1.57 -3.17 -9.87
CA ILE A 70 2.70 -2.35 -9.44
C ILE A 70 2.65 -2.10 -7.93
N ASN A 71 1.48 -1.74 -7.39
CA ASN A 71 1.32 -1.50 -5.95
C ASN A 71 1.58 -2.79 -5.14
N ALA A 72 1.15 -3.96 -5.63
CA ALA A 72 1.45 -5.26 -5.06
C ALA A 72 2.95 -5.55 -5.06
N ALA A 73 3.63 -5.26 -6.18
CA ALA A 73 5.09 -5.35 -6.24
C ALA A 73 5.75 -4.42 -5.22
N MET A 74 5.23 -3.20 -5.01
CA MET A 74 5.76 -2.29 -3.97
C MET A 74 5.54 -2.82 -2.55
N LEU A 75 4.42 -3.51 -2.29
CA LEU A 75 4.19 -4.18 -1.02
C LEU A 75 5.21 -5.31 -0.80
N MET A 76 5.46 -6.14 -1.81
CA MET A 76 6.49 -7.19 -1.72
C MET A 76 7.90 -6.63 -1.59
N LEU A 77 8.20 -5.49 -2.21
CA LEU A 77 9.47 -4.79 -1.96
C LEU A 77 9.55 -4.27 -0.52
N THR A 78 8.44 -3.79 0.02
CA THR A 78 8.38 -3.33 1.41
C THR A 78 8.60 -4.48 2.39
N ASP A 79 8.04 -5.64 2.10
CA ASP A 79 8.30 -6.91 2.78
C ASP A 79 9.79 -7.27 2.76
N GLY A 80 10.40 -7.31 1.57
CA GLY A 80 11.83 -7.62 1.44
C GLY A 80 12.80 -6.59 2.06
N TRP A 81 12.33 -5.40 2.43
CA TRP A 81 13.14 -4.32 3.01
C TRP A 81 12.88 -4.12 4.51
N SER A 82 11.96 -4.89 5.11
CA SER A 82 11.57 -4.70 6.50
C SER A 82 11.21 -6.02 7.16
N ASP A 83 11.91 -6.37 8.24
CA ASP A 83 11.61 -7.55 9.05
C ASP A 83 10.31 -7.44 9.86
N VAL A 84 9.54 -6.36 9.68
CA VAL A 84 8.34 -6.03 10.47
C VAL A 84 7.06 -6.43 9.76
N ILE A 85 7.09 -6.53 8.44
CA ILE A 85 5.99 -6.99 7.61
C ILE A 85 6.39 -8.34 7.00
N THR A 86 5.41 -9.21 6.77
CA THR A 86 5.60 -10.50 6.08
C THR A 86 4.43 -10.69 5.13
N ILE A 87 4.72 -11.00 3.86
CA ILE A 87 3.70 -11.24 2.84
C ILE A 87 3.90 -12.62 2.21
N ASP A 88 2.94 -13.51 2.43
CA ASP A 88 3.07 -14.93 2.07
C ASP A 88 3.16 -15.19 0.56
N SER A 89 2.48 -14.36 -0.23
CA SER A 89 2.39 -14.57 -1.69
C SER A 89 2.11 -13.28 -2.45
N PHE A 90 2.45 -13.28 -3.75
CA PHE A 90 2.09 -12.19 -4.66
C PHE A 90 0.57 -11.95 -4.71
N THR A 91 -0.24 -13.01 -4.61
CA THR A 91 -1.71 -12.88 -4.58
C THR A 91 -2.18 -12.14 -3.33
N SER A 92 -1.59 -12.43 -2.17
CA SER A 92 -1.84 -11.70 -0.91
C SER A 92 -1.50 -10.21 -1.09
N ALA A 93 -0.35 -9.91 -1.68
CA ALA A 93 0.04 -8.53 -2.00
C ALA A 93 -0.93 -7.85 -2.98
N LEU A 94 -1.43 -8.58 -3.98
CA LEU A 94 -2.36 -8.05 -4.98
C LEU A 94 -3.69 -7.66 -4.35
N ILE A 95 -4.28 -8.56 -3.55
CA ILE A 95 -5.52 -8.30 -2.80
C ILE A 95 -5.29 -7.17 -1.80
N GLY A 96 -4.17 -7.20 -1.07
CA GLY A 96 -3.80 -6.15 -0.13
C GLY A 96 -3.69 -4.77 -0.79
N SER A 97 -3.06 -4.70 -1.97
CA SER A 97 -2.91 -3.44 -2.71
C SER A 97 -4.25 -2.83 -3.12
N LEU A 98 -5.22 -3.67 -3.46
CA LEU A 98 -6.58 -3.27 -3.79
C LEU A 98 -7.29 -2.71 -2.56
N LEU A 99 -7.28 -3.46 -1.45
CA LEU A 99 -7.90 -3.06 -0.20
C LEU A 99 -7.30 -1.77 0.37
N ILE A 100 -5.98 -1.66 0.41
CA ILE A 100 -5.29 -0.44 0.86
C ILE A 100 -5.70 0.77 0.01
N SER A 101 -5.80 0.59 -1.31
CA SER A 101 -6.23 1.66 -2.23
C SER A 101 -7.67 2.10 -1.97
N ILE A 102 -8.58 1.14 -1.71
CA ILE A 102 -9.99 1.40 -1.39
C ILE A 102 -10.10 2.14 -0.04
N PHE A 103 -9.52 1.59 1.03
CA PHE A 103 -9.61 2.16 2.37
C PHE A 103 -8.96 3.54 2.44
N SER A 104 -7.77 3.70 1.87
CA SER A 104 -7.09 5.00 1.79
C SER A 104 -7.90 6.00 0.96
N GLY A 105 -8.55 5.55 -0.12
CA GLY A 105 -9.40 6.40 -0.97
C GLY A 105 -10.63 6.91 -0.22
N ILE A 106 -11.34 6.01 0.48
CA ILE A 106 -12.52 6.35 1.29
C ILE A 106 -12.14 7.31 2.42
N ALA A 107 -11.10 6.98 3.19
CA ALA A 107 -10.64 7.82 4.30
C ALA A 107 -10.25 9.23 3.82
N ASN A 108 -9.50 9.33 2.72
CA ASN A 108 -9.14 10.63 2.14
C ASN A 108 -10.38 11.43 1.70
N LYS A 109 -11.41 10.78 1.16
CA LYS A 109 -12.66 11.43 0.73
C LYS A 109 -13.46 11.95 1.93
N LEU A 110 -13.51 11.20 3.02
CA LEU A 110 -14.18 11.60 4.25
C LEU A 110 -13.48 12.78 4.92
N ILE A 111 -12.15 12.70 5.08
CA ILE A 111 -11.39 13.75 5.76
C ILE A 111 -11.33 15.05 4.93
N LYS A 112 -11.33 14.97 3.59
CA LYS A 112 -11.43 16.19 2.75
C LYS A 112 -12.80 16.88 2.82
N ARG A 113 -13.83 16.19 3.31
CA ARG A 113 -15.19 16.73 3.45
C ARG A 113 -15.47 17.35 4.84
N ALA A 114 -14.63 17.05 5.83
CA ALA A 114 -14.66 17.65 7.16
C ALA A 114 -13.77 18.90 7.20
#